data_AF-A0A3P6GQB2-F1
#
_entry.id   AF-A0A3P6GQB2-F1
#
_cell.length_a   1.000
_cell.length_b   1.000
_cell.length_c   1.000
_cell.angle_alpha   90.00
_cell.angle_beta   90.00
_cell.angle_gamma   90.00
#
_symmetry.space_group_name_H-M   'P 1'
#
loop_
_entity.id
_entity.type
_entity.pdbx_description
1 polymer ?
#
loop_
_entity_poly.entity_id
_entity_poly.type
_entity_poly.pdbx_seq_one_letter_code
_entity_poly.pdbx_strand_id
1 'polypeptide(L)'
;MEGGVISGFGDRHNVDGKVLQSFQKSFVNVQDILDQNRLLINEINQNHESNQPENLSRNVGLIKELNNNIRRVASLYGDLSHSFSKSVDASSDGDSSGTLGIANQKRFRSG
;
A
#
# COMPACT_ATOMS: atom_id res chain seq x y z
N MET A 1 3.38 -41.09 20.67
CA MET A 1 2.48 -40.60 19.61
C MET A 1 3.22 -39.45 18.95
N GLU A 2 3.86 -39.73 17.82
CA GLU A 2 4.67 -38.76 17.10
C GLU A 2 3.79 -37.78 16.31
N GLY A 3 4.33 -36.58 16.10
CA GLY A 3 4.19 -35.88 14.84
C GLY A 3 2.97 -34.98 14.69
N GLY A 4 3.20 -33.68 14.84
CA GLY A 4 2.23 -32.66 14.44
C GLY A 4 2.60 -31.26 14.88
N VAL A 5 3.85 -30.82 14.64
CA VAL A 5 4.18 -29.41 14.75
C VAL A 5 3.39 -28.66 13.67
N ILE A 6 2.49 -27.77 14.11
CA ILE A 6 1.65 -26.94 13.26
C ILE A 6 2.55 -25.93 12.54
N SER A 7 3.04 -26.33 11.37
CA SER A 7 3.82 -25.52 10.43
C SER A 7 2.91 -24.56 9.62
N GLY A 8 2.01 -23.84 10.31
CA GLY A 8 1.07 -22.90 9.67
C GLY A 8 1.29 -21.43 10.04
N PHE A 9 2.05 -21.14 11.10
CA PHE A 9 2.20 -19.78 11.63
C PHE A 9 3.40 -19.00 11.07
N GLY A 10 4.36 -19.68 10.44
CA GLY A 10 5.62 -19.06 9.97
C GLY A 10 5.47 -18.15 8.75
N ASP A 11 4.49 -18.41 7.88
CA ASP A 11 4.36 -17.69 6.61
C ASP A 11 3.54 -16.38 6.76
N ARG A 12 2.49 -16.40 7.59
CA ARG A 12 1.63 -15.23 7.85
C ARG A 12 2.39 -14.06 8.49
N HIS A 13 3.25 -14.33 9.49
CA HIS A 13 4.08 -13.31 10.12
C HIS A 13 5.12 -12.69 9.17
N ASN A 14 5.56 -13.45 8.15
CA ASN A 14 6.53 -12.96 7.17
C ASN A 14 5.90 -12.01 6.14
N VAL A 15 4.67 -12.31 5.70
CA VAL A 15 3.90 -11.48 4.76
C VAL A 15 3.57 -10.12 5.38
N ASP A 16 3.06 -10.10 6.62
CA ASP A 16 2.75 -8.85 7.33
C ASP A 16 4.01 -7.97 7.55
N GLY A 17 5.16 -8.59 7.85
CA GLY A 17 6.43 -7.88 8.02
C GLY A 17 6.93 -7.19 6.76
N LYS A 18 6.79 -7.83 5.59
CA LYS A 18 7.17 -7.26 4.29
C LYS A 18 6.27 -6.10 3.88
N VAL A 19 4.99 -6.21 4.17
CA VAL A 19 4.02 -5.15 3.92
C VAL A 19 4.35 -3.95 4.79
N LEU A 20 4.55 -4.14 6.10
CA LEU A 20 4.93 -3.07 7.03
C LEU A 20 6.23 -2.36 6.62
N GLN A 21 7.24 -3.10 6.17
CA GLN A 21 8.48 -2.50 5.66
C GLN A 21 8.23 -1.61 4.43
N SER A 22 7.34 -2.04 3.53
CA SER A 22 6.95 -1.27 2.35
C SER A 22 6.17 0.01 2.73
N PHE A 23 5.33 -0.05 3.76
CA PHE A 23 4.68 1.13 4.36
C PHE A 23 5.71 2.14 4.86
N GLN A 24 6.64 1.70 5.73
CA GLN A 24 7.66 2.59 6.30
C GLN A 24 8.48 3.29 5.22
N LYS A 25 8.95 2.54 4.22
CA LYS A 25 9.72 3.11 3.10
C LYS A 25 8.89 4.10 2.29
N SER A 26 7.63 3.79 2.02
CA SER A 26 6.74 4.66 1.25
C SER A 26 6.48 5.98 1.98
N PHE A 27 6.31 5.95 3.30
CA PHE A 27 6.13 7.16 4.10
C PHE A 27 7.35 8.08 4.07
N VAL A 28 8.56 7.53 4.25
CA VAL A 28 9.80 8.33 4.15
C VAL A 28 9.90 8.98 2.77
N ASN A 29 9.67 8.22 1.70
CA ASN A 29 9.69 8.76 0.35
C ASN A 29 8.65 9.87 0.12
N VAL A 30 7.42 9.71 0.66
CA VAL A 30 6.38 10.74 0.56
C VAL A 30 6.81 11.99 1.33
N GLN A 31 7.36 11.85 2.53
CA GLN A 31 7.86 12.99 3.32
C GLN A 31 8.93 13.75 2.56
N ASP A 32 9.93 13.06 2.01
CA ASP A 32 11.00 13.68 1.22
C ASP A 32 10.45 14.50 0.04
N ILE A 33 9.44 13.95 -0.67
CA ILE A 33 8.79 14.64 -1.79
C ILE A 33 8.00 15.87 -1.31
N LEU A 34 7.31 15.78 -0.18
CA LEU A 34 6.54 16.90 0.37
C LEU A 34 7.44 18.01 0.92
N ASP A 35 8.59 17.66 1.50
CA ASP A 35 9.61 18.61 1.91
C ASP A 35 10.21 19.33 0.69
N GLN A 36 10.44 18.62 -0.41
CA GLN A 36 10.83 19.24 -1.68
C GLN A 36 9.73 20.18 -2.22
N ASN A 37 8.45 19.77 -2.15
CA ASN A 37 7.34 20.65 -2.54
C ASN A 37 7.30 21.94 -1.72
N ARG A 38 7.59 21.86 -0.41
CA ARG A 38 7.68 23.05 0.44
C ARG A 38 8.75 24.02 -0.06
N LEU A 39 9.92 23.52 -0.45
CA LEU A 39 10.99 24.35 -1.00
C LEU A 39 10.59 24.97 -2.36
N LEU A 40 9.99 24.17 -3.25
CA LEU A 40 9.50 24.64 -4.55
C LEU A 40 8.45 25.75 -4.41
N ILE A 41 7.50 25.60 -3.49
CA ILE A 41 6.47 26.61 -3.21
C ILE A 41 7.11 27.90 -2.71
N ASN A 42 8.09 27.80 -1.81
CA ASN A 42 8.79 28.99 -1.31
C ASN A 42 9.51 29.73 -2.44
N GLU A 43 10.19 29.02 -3.34
CA GLU A 43 10.86 29.63 -4.49
C GLU A 43 9.86 30.25 -5.48
N ILE A 44 8.74 29.55 -5.76
CA ILE A 44 7.66 30.07 -6.61
C ILE A 44 7.13 31.40 -6.06
N ASN A 45 6.91 31.47 -4.73
CA ASN A 45 6.42 32.67 -4.06
C ASN A 45 7.46 33.80 -4.14
N GLN A 46 8.74 33.53 -3.87
CA GLN A 46 9.81 34.55 -3.99
C GLN A 46 9.92 35.09 -5.42
N ASN A 47 9.86 34.21 -6.43
CA ASN A 47 9.86 34.60 -7.83
C ASN A 47 8.66 35.49 -8.16
N HIS A 48 7.47 35.17 -7.63
CA HIS A 48 6.26 35.98 -7.82
C HIS A 48 6.38 37.35 -7.15
N GLU A 49 6.85 37.41 -5.90
CA GLU A 49 7.07 38.66 -5.16
C GLU A 49 8.08 39.57 -5.85
N SER A 50 9.13 39.00 -6.46
CA SER A 50 10.15 39.77 -7.20
C SER A 50 9.60 40.49 -8.44
N ASN A 51 8.47 40.03 -9.00
CA ASN A 51 7.83 40.55 -10.22
C ASN A 51 8.75 40.64 -11.46
N GLN A 52 9.89 39.95 -11.46
CA GLN A 52 10.80 39.92 -12.60
C GLN A 52 10.29 38.94 -13.67
N PRO A 53 10.17 39.35 -14.95
CA PRO A 53 9.66 38.48 -16.01
C PRO A 53 10.41 37.14 -16.15
N GLU A 54 11.72 37.14 -15.96
CA GLU A 54 12.53 35.91 -16.00
C GLU A 54 12.18 34.94 -14.87
N ASN A 55 11.96 35.44 -13.65
CA ASN A 55 11.60 34.61 -12.50
C ASN A 55 10.18 34.04 -12.65
N LEU A 56 9.25 34.81 -13.20
CA LEU A 56 7.92 34.32 -13.53
C LEU A 56 7.96 33.23 -14.61
N SER A 57 8.85 33.34 -15.59
CA SER A 57 9.08 32.26 -16.57
C SER A 57 9.62 30.99 -15.90
N ARG A 58 10.54 31.13 -14.93
CA ARG A 58 11.07 30.00 -14.14
C ARG A 58 9.98 29.29 -13.33
N ASN A 59 8.98 30.02 -12.81
CA ASN A 59 7.86 29.42 -12.08
C ASN A 59 7.09 28.38 -12.89
N VAL A 60 7.02 28.50 -14.21
CA VAL A 60 6.39 27.48 -15.06
C VAL A 60 7.09 26.13 -14.93
N GLY A 61 8.43 26.14 -14.85
CA GLY A 61 9.24 24.94 -14.62
C GLY A 61 9.03 24.37 -13.21
N LEU A 62 9.11 25.23 -12.19
CA LEU A 62 8.95 24.83 -10.79
C LEU A 62 7.55 24.24 -10.51
N ILE A 63 6.49 24.82 -11.08
CA ILE A 63 5.12 24.31 -10.96
C ILE A 63 4.98 22.94 -11.66
N LYS A 64 5.64 22.73 -12.81
CA LYS A 64 5.67 21.41 -13.45
C LYS A 64 6.34 20.37 -12.56
N GLU A 65 7.43 20.73 -11.89
CA GLU A 65 8.12 19.85 -10.94
C GLU A 65 7.23 19.53 -9.73
N LEU A 66 6.59 20.54 -9.14
CA LEU A 66 5.62 20.36 -8.06
C LEU A 66 4.48 19.40 -8.47
N ASN A 67 3.92 19.58 -9.66
CA ASN A 67 2.87 18.70 -10.19
C ASN A 67 3.38 17.27 -10.44
N ASN A 68 4.65 17.10 -10.85
CA ASN A 68 5.25 15.77 -10.95
C ASN A 68 5.37 15.10 -9.58
N ASN A 69 5.79 15.85 -8.56
CA ASN A 69 5.90 15.38 -7.20
C ASN A 69 4.55 14.92 -6.64
N ILE A 70 3.47 15.68 -6.85
CA ILE A 70 2.12 15.27 -6.45
C ILE A 70 1.68 13.97 -7.15
N ARG A 71 1.97 13.81 -8.45
CA ARG A 71 1.70 12.55 -9.16
C ARG A 71 2.48 11.37 -8.56
N ARG A 72 3.74 11.57 -8.18
CA ARG A 72 4.56 10.54 -7.53
C ARG A 72 4.00 10.16 -6.16
N VAL A 73 3.58 11.14 -5.34
CA VAL A 73 2.92 10.88 -4.05
C VAL A 73 1.64 10.06 -4.26
N ALA A 74 0.81 10.43 -5.22
CA ALA A 74 -0.41 9.67 -5.54
C ALA A 74 -0.09 8.22 -5.96
N SER A 75 0.95 8.01 -6.78
CA SER A 75 1.40 6.67 -7.16
C SER A 75 1.85 5.84 -5.96
N LEU A 76 2.68 6.42 -5.08
CA LEU A 76 3.18 5.74 -3.89
C LEU A 76 2.03 5.29 -2.97
N TYR A 77 1.02 6.13 -2.77
CA TYR A 77 -0.17 5.73 -2.03
C TYR A 77 -1.01 4.67 -2.75
N GLY A 78 -1.11 4.73 -4.08
CA GLY A 78 -1.78 3.70 -4.87
C GLY A 78 -1.13 2.32 -4.73
N ASP A 79 0.20 2.27 -4.87
CA ASP A 79 0.99 1.05 -4.71
C ASP A 79 0.86 0.46 -3.31
N LEU A 80 0.80 1.35 -2.32
CA LEU A 80 0.66 0.97 -0.92
C LEU A 80 -0.72 0.39 -0.62
N SER A 81 -1.78 1.05 -1.09
CA SER A 81 -3.15 0.57 -0.98
C SER A 81 -3.29 -0.81 -1.63
N HIS A 82 -2.74 -0.97 -2.83
CA HIS A 82 -2.80 -2.25 -3.56
C HIS A 82 -2.05 -3.38 -2.83
N SER A 83 -0.87 -3.08 -2.30
CA SER A 83 -0.07 -4.04 -1.53
C SER A 83 -0.80 -4.48 -0.25
N PHE A 84 -1.47 -3.55 0.41
CA PHE A 84 -2.27 -3.82 1.60
C PHE A 84 -3.50 -4.69 1.28
N SER A 85 -4.30 -4.32 0.27
CA SER A 85 -5.47 -5.11 -0.14
C SER A 85 -5.09 -6.57 -0.45
N LYS A 86 -4.01 -6.78 -1.23
CA LYS A 86 -3.49 -8.12 -1.51
C LYS A 86 -3.12 -8.91 -0.25
N SER A 87 -2.54 -8.25 0.75
CA SER A 87 -2.17 -8.89 2.02
C SER A 87 -3.39 -9.36 2.80
N VAL A 88 -4.47 -8.56 2.79
CA VAL A 88 -5.72 -8.89 3.47
C VAL A 88 -6.44 -10.03 2.76
N ASP A 89 -6.53 -10.01 1.43
CA ASP A 89 -7.17 -11.07 0.64
C ASP A 89 -6.47 -12.41 0.85
N ALA A 90 -5.13 -12.43 0.82
CA ALA A 90 -4.33 -13.63 1.10
C ALA A 90 -4.51 -14.19 2.53
N SER A 91 -4.99 -13.36 3.48
CA SER A 91 -5.28 -13.75 4.85
C SER A 91 -6.65 -14.42 5.01
N SER A 92 -7.57 -14.22 4.05
CA SER A 92 -8.97 -14.66 4.08
C SER A 92 -9.20 -16.07 3.50
N ASP A 93 -8.35 -16.55 2.59
CA ASP A 93 -8.52 -17.85 1.91
C ASP A 93 -8.24 -19.10 2.78
N GLY A 94 -8.12 -18.93 4.11
CA GLY A 94 -7.76 -19.99 5.06
C GLY A 94 -8.90 -20.67 5.81
N ASP A 95 -10.16 -20.24 5.71
CA ASP A 95 -11.24 -20.69 6.61
C ASP A 95 -12.42 -21.42 5.92
N SER A 96 -12.21 -22.03 4.75
CA SER A 96 -13.23 -22.88 4.12
C SER A 96 -12.72 -24.30 3.85
N SER A 97 -12.45 -25.03 4.93
CA SER A 97 -12.40 -26.49 4.91
C SER A 97 -13.08 -27.04 6.17
N GLY A 98 -14.38 -26.78 6.27
CA GLY A 98 -15.28 -27.35 7.26
C GLY A 98 -16.39 -28.11 6.54
N THR A 99 -16.19 -29.41 6.38
CA THR A 99 -17.08 -30.35 5.72
C THR A 99 -18.50 -30.32 6.28
N LEU A 100 -19.49 -29.88 5.50
CA LEU A 100 -20.92 -30.18 5.71
C LEU A 100 -21.46 -31.03 4.56
N GLY A 101 -20.85 -32.20 4.38
CA GLY A 101 -21.48 -33.31 3.66
C GLY A 101 -22.28 -34.15 4.65
N ILE A 102 -23.45 -33.67 5.08
CA ILE A 102 -24.41 -34.53 5.80
C ILE A 102 -24.92 -35.57 4.80
N ALA A 103 -24.29 -36.75 4.83
CA ALA A 103 -24.71 -37.91 4.08
C ALA A 103 -26.13 -38.29 4.53
N ASN A 104 -27.08 -38.15 3.61
CA ASN A 104 -28.48 -38.50 3.76
C ASN A 104 -28.66 -39.91 4.34
N GLN A 105 -29.34 -39.98 5.48
CA GLN A 105 -29.84 -41.21 6.07
C GLN A 105 -30.84 -41.90 5.12
N LYS A 106 -30.52 -43.11 4.67
CA LYS A 106 -31.52 -44.09 4.24
C LYS A 106 -31.27 -45.40 4.96
N ARG A 107 -31.80 -45.52 6.18
CA ARG A 107 -31.95 -46.80 6.87
C ARG A 107 -33.14 -47.54 6.25
N PHE A 108 -32.84 -48.50 5.39
CA PHE A 108 -33.80 -49.53 4.99
C PHE A 108 -34.21 -50.36 6.22
N ARG A 109 -35.51 -50.54 6.43
CA ARG A 109 -36.08 -51.47 7.42
C ARG A 109 -36.29 -52.80 6.71
N SER A 110 -35.76 -53.88 7.27
CA SER A 110 -36.05 -55.26 6.87
C SER A 110 -37.04 -55.89 7.84
N GLY A 111 -37.91 -56.76 7.33
CA GLY A 111 -38.65 -57.80 8.08
C GLY A 111 -40.00 -57.36 8.60
#